data_AF-A0A392N898-F1
#
_entry.id   AF-A0A392N898-F1
#
_cell.length_a   1.000
_cell.length_b   1.000
_cell.length_c   1.000
_cell.angle_alpha   90.00
_cell.angle_beta   90.00
_cell.angle_gamma   90.00
#
_symmetry.space_group_name_H-M   'P 1'
#
loop_
_entity.id
_entity.type
_entity.pdbx_description
1 polymer ?
#
loop_
_entity_poly.entity_id
_entity_poly.type
_entity_poly.pdbx_seq_one_letter_code
_entity_poly.pdbx_strand_id
1 'polypeptide(L)'
;DAMEKAIKNKVAKAVVPAIDVMFQALSEFGSKIVPPKRILKMLPELFDHQDQNVRASSKGLTLELCRWIGKDNVKSILFEKMRDTMKKELEAEVVNVTGTAKPSRKIR
;
A
#
# COMPACT_ATOMS: atom_id res chain seq x y z
N ASP A 1 -6.80 -13.91 4.45
CA ASP A 1 -8.21 -14.27 4.20
C ASP A 1 -9.17 -13.09 4.03
N ALA A 2 -9.66 -12.43 5.08
CA ALA A 2 -10.73 -11.43 4.91
C ALA A 2 -10.33 -10.23 4.02
N MET A 3 -9.14 -9.65 4.23
CA MET A 3 -8.67 -8.50 3.43
C MET A 3 -8.25 -8.87 2.00
N GLU A 4 -7.61 -10.03 1.82
CA GLU A 4 -7.29 -10.54 0.47
C GLU A 4 -8.57 -10.80 -0.33
N LYS A 5 -9.64 -11.24 0.31
CA LYS A 5 -10.95 -11.45 -0.32
C LYS A 5 -11.66 -10.12 -0.65
N ALA A 6 -11.49 -9.10 0.19
CA ALA A 6 -12.03 -7.76 -0.06
C ALA A 6 -11.36 -7.09 -1.27
N ILE A 7 -10.05 -7.26 -1.42
CA ILE A 7 -9.27 -6.70 -2.54
C ILE A 7 -9.61 -7.37 -3.87
N LYS A 8 -9.92 -8.66 -3.86
CA LYS A 8 -10.40 -9.42 -5.04
C LYS A 8 -11.83 -9.06 -5.48
N ASN A 9 -12.52 -8.21 -4.73
CA ASN A 9 -13.86 -7.79 -5.09
C ASN A 9 -13.79 -6.77 -6.25
N LYS A 10 -14.68 -6.90 -7.24
CA LYS A 10 -14.73 -5.99 -8.41
C LYS A 10 -15.31 -4.61 -8.07
N VAL A 11 -15.86 -4.44 -6.87
CA VAL A 11 -16.58 -3.22 -6.47
C VAL A 11 -15.65 -2.32 -5.66
N ALA A 12 -15.29 -1.17 -6.23
CA ALA A 12 -14.46 -0.15 -5.57
C ALA A 12 -15.00 0.29 -4.20
N LYS A 13 -16.32 0.31 -4.03
CA LYS A 13 -17.00 0.63 -2.77
C LYS A 13 -16.66 -0.33 -1.61
N ALA A 14 -16.20 -1.54 -1.92
CA ALA A 14 -15.70 -2.50 -0.93
C ALA A 14 -14.16 -2.48 -0.81
N VAL A 15 -13.47 -2.25 -1.93
CA VAL A 15 -12.01 -2.27 -2.01
C VAL A 15 -11.38 -1.03 -1.34
N VAL A 16 -11.91 0.17 -1.60
CA VAL A 16 -11.37 1.43 -1.05
C VAL A 16 -11.38 1.42 0.48
N PRO A 17 -12.50 1.12 1.17
CA PRO A 17 -12.50 1.05 2.63
C PRO A 17 -11.56 -0.02 3.19
N ALA A 18 -11.37 -1.14 2.47
CA ALA A 18 -10.42 -2.16 2.88
C ALA A 18 -8.98 -1.65 2.83
N ILE A 19 -8.61 -0.92 1.78
CA ILE A 19 -7.30 -0.27 1.66
C ILE A 19 -7.11 0.78 2.77
N ASP A 20 -8.14 1.57 3.06
CA ASP A 20 -8.08 2.59 4.10
C ASP A 20 -7.88 1.98 5.50
N VAL A 21 -8.57 0.87 5.80
CA VAL A 21 -8.35 0.12 7.04
C VAL A 21 -6.94 -0.47 7.10
N MET A 22 -6.39 -0.95 5.97
CA MET A 22 -5.00 -1.41 5.90
C MET A 22 -4.00 -0.28 6.14
N PHE A 23 -4.25 0.89 5.58
CA PHE A 23 -3.45 2.08 5.78
C PHE A 23 -3.46 2.48 7.25
N GLN A 24 -4.64 2.56 7.87
CA GLN A 24 -4.79 2.87 9.29
C GLN A 24 -4.11 1.83 10.16
N ALA A 25 -4.30 0.54 9.90
CA ALA A 25 -3.65 -0.53 10.66
C ALA A 25 -2.12 -0.43 10.55
N LEU A 26 -1.59 -0.16 9.37
CA LEU A 26 -0.15 0.01 9.18
C LEU A 26 0.37 1.25 9.91
N SER A 27 -0.36 2.36 9.87
CA SER A 27 0.04 3.62 10.52
C SER A 27 -0.09 3.56 12.05
N GLU A 28 -1.09 2.86 12.57
CA GLU A 28 -1.33 2.71 14.01
C GLU A 28 -0.40 1.68 14.65
N PHE A 29 -0.26 0.50 14.04
CA PHE A 29 0.43 -0.64 14.64
C PHE A 29 1.87 -0.83 14.12
N GLY A 30 2.17 -0.31 12.93
CA GLY A 30 3.47 -0.42 12.29
C GLY A 30 3.77 -1.75 11.62
N SER A 31 4.93 -1.80 10.97
CA SER A 31 5.42 -2.94 10.18
C SER A 31 5.69 -4.22 10.99
N LYS A 32 5.67 -4.14 12.33
CA LYS A 32 5.84 -5.29 13.23
C LYS A 32 4.58 -6.14 13.32
N ILE A 33 3.40 -5.53 13.22
CA ILE A 33 2.10 -6.20 13.37
C ILE A 33 1.44 -6.41 12.01
N VAL A 34 1.54 -5.41 11.14
CA VAL A 34 1.01 -5.48 9.78
C VAL A 34 2.17 -5.87 8.86
N PRO A 35 2.28 -7.14 8.42
CA PRO A 35 3.41 -7.60 7.63
C PRO A 35 3.43 -6.91 6.26
N PRO A 36 4.40 -6.03 6.00
CA PRO A 36 4.43 -5.20 4.80
C PRO A 36 4.58 -6.05 3.52
N LYS A 37 5.24 -7.20 3.62
CA LYS A 37 5.34 -8.20 2.53
C LYS A 37 3.97 -8.66 2.02
N ARG A 38 2.96 -8.75 2.89
CA ARG A 38 1.60 -9.17 2.49
C ARG A 38 0.92 -8.09 1.66
N ILE A 39 1.05 -6.84 2.08
CA ILE A 39 0.49 -5.68 1.37
C ILE A 39 1.14 -5.52 0.00
N LEU A 40 2.46 -5.64 -0.07
CA LEU A 40 3.21 -5.58 -1.33
C LEU A 40 2.77 -6.61 -2.37
N LYS A 41 2.31 -7.79 -1.94
CA LYS A 41 1.79 -8.80 -2.86
C LYS A 41 0.43 -8.43 -3.46
N MET A 42 -0.38 -7.63 -2.76
CA MET A 42 -1.73 -7.23 -3.18
C MET A 42 -1.74 -5.91 -3.95
N LEU A 43 -0.73 -5.06 -3.76
CA LEU A 43 -0.61 -3.76 -4.42
C LEU A 43 -0.68 -3.84 -5.96
N PRO A 44 0.02 -4.75 -6.66
CA PRO A 44 -0.07 -4.81 -8.12
C PRO A 44 -1.49 -5.05 -8.64
N GLU A 45 -2.28 -5.88 -7.95
CA GLU A 45 -3.68 -6.16 -8.29
C GLU A 45 -4.57 -4.92 -8.07
N LEU A 46 -4.31 -4.19 -6.99
CA LEU A 46 -5.02 -2.93 -6.71
C LEU A 46 -4.67 -1.81 -7.70
N PHE A 47 -3.42 -1.77 -8.15
CA PHE A 47 -2.96 -0.83 -9.16
C PHE A 47 -3.56 -1.11 -10.54
N ASP A 48 -3.82 -2.38 -10.88
CA ASP A 48 -4.46 -2.80 -12.13
C ASP A 48 -6.00 -2.63 -12.12
N HIS A 49 -6.57 -2.14 -11.01
CA HIS A 49 -8.00 -1.91 -10.89
C HIS A 49 -8.46 -0.74 -11.78
N GLN A 50 -9.63 -0.89 -12.44
CA GLN A 50 -10.14 0.13 -13.38
C GLN A 50 -10.63 1.41 -12.68
N ASP A 51 -11.06 1.29 -11.43
CA ASP A 51 -11.52 2.42 -10.61
C ASP A 51 -10.37 3.35 -10.16
N GLN A 52 -10.55 4.66 -10.34
CA GLN A 52 -9.56 5.67 -9.98
C GLN A 52 -9.32 5.81 -8.48
N ASN A 53 -10.36 5.61 -7.65
CA ASN A 53 -10.27 5.76 -6.21
C ASN A 53 -9.46 4.61 -5.61
N VAL A 54 -9.65 3.39 -6.13
CA VAL A 54 -8.83 2.23 -5.75
C VAL A 54 -7.37 2.50 -6.04
N ARG A 55 -7.03 3.04 -7.23
CA ARG A 55 -5.65 3.41 -7.56
C ARG A 55 -5.12 4.52 -6.65
N ALA A 56 -5.90 5.55 -6.36
CA ALA A 56 -5.52 6.64 -5.46
C ALA A 56 -5.26 6.16 -4.02
N SER A 57 -6.13 5.32 -3.45
CA SER A 57 -5.93 4.74 -2.12
C SER A 57 -4.71 3.80 -2.09
N SER A 58 -4.47 3.04 -3.15
CA SER A 58 -3.31 2.12 -3.27
C SER A 58 -1.99 2.87 -3.32
N LYS A 59 -1.97 4.02 -3.98
CA LYS A 59 -0.85 4.97 -3.95
C LYS A 59 -0.55 5.40 -2.51
N GLY A 60 -1.56 5.91 -1.79
CA GLY A 60 -1.43 6.28 -0.38
C GLY A 60 -0.89 5.16 0.50
N LEU A 61 -1.39 3.93 0.34
CA LEU A 61 -0.89 2.76 1.06
C LEU A 61 0.59 2.45 0.75
N THR A 62 1.00 2.61 -0.51
CA THR A 62 2.39 2.36 -0.91
C THR A 62 3.35 3.39 -0.33
N LEU A 63 2.93 4.65 -0.21
CA LEU A 63 3.72 5.71 0.40
C LEU A 63 3.95 5.45 1.89
N GLU A 64 2.90 5.05 2.61
CA GLU A 64 3.02 4.69 4.03
C GLU A 64 3.94 3.48 4.19
N LEU A 65 3.83 2.46 3.34
CA LEU A 65 4.78 1.34 3.33
C LEU A 65 6.23 1.79 3.11
N CYS A 66 6.47 2.71 2.18
CA CYS A 66 7.82 3.25 1.93
C CYS A 66 8.42 3.91 3.17
N ARG A 67 7.59 4.56 4.00
CA ARG A 67 8.02 5.15 5.28
C ARG A 67 8.40 4.10 6.33
N TRP A 68 7.79 2.92 6.28
CA TRP A 68 7.92 1.86 7.29
C TRP A 68 9.02 0.84 6.99
N ILE A 69 9.17 0.41 5.73
CA ILE A 69 10.18 -0.60 5.34
C ILE A 69 11.31 -0.05 4.48
N GLY A 70 11.23 1.24 4.11
CA GLY A 70 12.17 1.87 3.20
C GLY A 70 11.76 1.73 1.74
N LYS A 71 12.14 2.75 0.97
CA LYS A 71 11.81 2.93 -0.44
C LYS A 71 12.36 1.77 -1.28
N ASP A 72 13.58 1.32 -0.99
CA ASP A 72 14.29 0.30 -1.77
C ASP A 72 13.62 -1.07 -1.67
N ASN A 73 13.13 -1.44 -0.48
CA ASN A 73 12.41 -2.69 -0.27
C ASN A 73 11.05 -2.70 -1.00
N VAL A 74 10.35 -1.56 -0.99
CA VAL A 74 9.09 -1.43 -1.74
C VAL A 74 9.38 -1.52 -3.23
N LYS A 75 10.35 -0.75 -3.74
CA LYS A 75 10.73 -0.75 -5.16
C LYS A 75 11.12 -2.15 -5.63
N SER A 76 12.00 -2.84 -4.91
CA SER A 76 12.48 -4.17 -5.32
C SER A 76 11.34 -5.18 -5.51
N ILE A 77 10.35 -5.20 -4.63
CA ILE A 77 9.25 -6.16 -4.69
C ILE A 77 8.17 -5.72 -5.68
N LEU A 78 7.89 -4.41 -5.77
CA LEU A 78 6.79 -3.90 -6.57
C LEU A 78 7.18 -3.70 -8.04
N PHE A 79 8.42 -3.29 -8.32
CA PHE A 79 8.90 -3.03 -9.69
C PHE A 79 9.09 -4.31 -10.49
N GLU A 80 9.23 -5.46 -9.84
CA GLU A 80 9.25 -6.75 -10.53
C GLU A 80 7.89 -7.09 -11.15
N LYS A 81 6.78 -6.59 -10.58
CA LYS A 81 5.40 -6.98 -10.93
C LYS A 81 4.56 -5.90 -11.62
N MET A 82 5.10 -4.71 -11.82
CA MET A 82 4.37 -3.57 -12.41
C MET A 82 4.88 -3.20 -13.80
N ARG A 83 4.03 -2.56 -14.60
CA ARG A 83 4.41 -1.98 -15.91
C ARG A 83 5.22 -0.70 -15.72
N ASP A 84 6.13 -0.39 -16.65
CA ASP A 84 7.08 0.73 -16.50
C ASP A 84 6.43 2.10 -16.30
N THR A 85 5.26 2.35 -16.92
CA THR A 85 4.48 3.58 -16.70
C THR A 85 4.08 3.74 -15.23
N MET A 86 3.62 2.64 -14.61
CA MET A 86 3.16 2.65 -13.22
C MET A 86 4.34 2.68 -12.24
N LYS A 87 5.48 2.08 -12.61
CA LYS A 87 6.74 2.23 -11.87
C LYS A 87 7.15 3.69 -11.80
N LYS A 88 7.10 4.42 -12.92
CA LYS A 88 7.44 5.85 -12.98
C LYS A 88 6.52 6.71 -12.11
N GLU A 89 5.21 6.51 -12.20
CA GLU A 89 4.25 7.22 -11.34
C GLU A 89 4.53 6.97 -9.86
N LEU A 90 4.72 5.71 -9.51
CA LEU A 90 4.99 5.35 -8.13
C LEU A 90 6.34 5.89 -7.65
N GLU A 91 7.36 5.86 -8.49
CA GLU A 91 8.68 6.38 -8.15
C GLU A 91 8.63 7.88 -7.85
N ALA A 92 7.91 8.63 -8.68
CA ALA A 92 7.68 10.06 -8.46
C ALA A 92 6.99 10.32 -7.11
N GLU A 93 5.99 9.52 -6.74
CA GLU A 93 5.29 9.68 -5.47
C GLU A 93 6.15 9.23 -4.27
N VAL A 94 6.91 8.14 -4.39
CA VAL A 94 7.82 7.62 -3.35
C VAL A 94 8.99 8.56 -3.08
N VAL A 95 9.44 9.34 -4.08
CA VAL A 95 10.45 10.40 -3.88
C VAL A 95 9.92 11.50 -2.97
N ASN A 96 8.63 11.86 -3.11
CA ASN A 96 7.96 12.86 -2.27
C ASN A 96 7.73 12.38 -0.84
N VAL A 97 7.89 11.09 -0.55
CA VAL A 97 7.85 10.56 0.81
C VAL A 97 9.09 11.01 1.57
N THR A 98 8.91 12.05 2.36
CA THR A 98 9.86 12.55 3.35
C THR A 98 9.38 12.16 4.76
N GLY A 99 10.32 11.73 5.61
CA GLY A 99 10.06 11.35 7.00
C GLY A 99 9.89 9.84 7.24
N THR A 100 10.28 9.40 8.44
CA THR A 100 10.01 8.06 8.97
C THR A 100 8.62 8.05 9.61
N ALA A 101 7.77 7.10 9.24
CA ALA A 101 6.48 6.94 9.90
C ALA A 101 6.71 6.50 11.34
N LYS A 102 6.04 7.16 12.29
CA LYS A 102 6.03 6.79 13.70
C LYS A 102 4.65 6.23 14.04
N PRO A 103 4.54 5.07 14.68
CA PRO A 103 3.26 4.50 15.05
C PRO A 103 2.56 5.44 16.03
N SER A 104 1.35 5.85 15.68
CA SER A 104 0.52 6.73 16.51
C SER A 104 -0.02 6.00 17.75
N ARG A 105 -0.29 4.69 17.65
CA ARG A 105 -0.80 3.90 18.77
C ARG A 105 0.29 3.02 19.39
N LYS A 106 0.65 3.32 20.64
CA LYS A 106 1.41 2.39 21.49
C LYS A 106 0.44 1.32 21.99
N ILE A 107 0.57 0.08 21.53
CA ILE A 107 -0.07 -1.03 22.24
C ILE A 107 0.65 -1.14 23.58
N ARG A 108 -0.13 -0.96 24.65
CA ARG A 108 0.30 -1.05 26.04
C ARG A 108 0.35 -2.51 26.48
#